data_AF-F3FYR7-F1
#
_entry.id   AF-F3FYR7-F1
#
_cell.length_a   1.000
_cell.length_b   1.000
_cell.length_c   1.000
_cell.angle_alpha   90.00
_cell.angle_beta   90.00
_cell.angle_gamma   90.00
#
_symmetry.space_group_name_H-M   'P 1'
#
loop_
_entity.id
_entity.type
_entity.pdbx_description
1 polymer ?
#
loop_
_entity_poly.entity_id
_entity_poly.type
_entity_poly.pdbx_seq_one_letter_code
_entity_poly.pdbx_strand_id
1 'polypeptide(L)' 'VTLGEQGVRSGLKAAHARLSGLLAHEHASLVLAQRCSGVQAPTPLFSAL' A
#
# COMPACT_ATOMS: atom_id res chain seq x y z
N VAL A 1 -10.19 0.00 -16.29
CA VAL A 1 -9.81 0.74 -15.06
C VAL A 1 -9.60 2.19 -15.44
N THR A 2 -10.58 3.05 -15.16
CA THR A 2 -10.42 4.50 -15.26
C THR A 2 -9.77 4.97 -13.97
N LEU A 3 -8.45 5.19 -14.00
CA LEU A 3 -7.80 6.04 -13.00
C LEU A 3 -8.48 7.41 -13.16
N GLY A 4 -9.09 7.97 -12.12
CA GLY A 4 -9.90 9.20 -12.19
C GLY A 4 -9.14 10.44 -12.69
N GLU A 5 -9.54 11.65 -12.29
CA GLU A 5 -8.93 12.91 -12.80
C GLU A 5 -7.39 13.03 -12.65
N GLN A 6 -6.76 12.14 -11.89
CA GLN A 6 -5.32 11.99 -11.82
C GLN A 6 -4.79 11.10 -12.96
N GLY A 7 -4.16 11.72 -13.96
CA GLY A 7 -3.48 11.00 -15.02
C GLY A 7 -2.47 9.95 -14.51
N VAL A 8 -2.28 8.88 -15.26
CA VAL A 8 -1.50 7.67 -14.90
C VAL A 8 -0.15 7.99 -14.24
N ARG A 9 0.57 9.00 -14.75
CA ARG A 9 1.87 9.44 -14.20
C ARG A 9 1.76 9.97 -12.77
N SER A 10 0.69 10.69 -12.45
CA SER A 10 0.42 11.21 -11.12
C SER A 10 0.06 10.06 -10.17
N GLY A 11 -0.79 9.13 -10.62
CA GLY A 11 -1.11 7.91 -9.87
C GLY A 11 0.11 7.06 -9.55
N LEU A 12 1.01 6.88 -10.52
CA LEU A 12 2.26 6.12 -10.33
C LEU A 12 3.19 6.81 -9.33
N LYS A 13 3.36 8.15 -9.41
CA LYS A 13 4.17 8.91 -8.44
C LYS A 13 3.59 8.82 -7.03
N ALA A 14 2.27 8.90 -6.89
CA ALA A 14 1.60 8.78 -5.61
C ALA A 14 1.76 7.37 -5.01
N ALA A 15 1.66 6.33 -5.85
CA ALA A 15 1.90 4.94 -5.44
C ALA A 15 3.36 4.75 -5.00
N HIS A 16 4.33 5.24 -5.79
CA HIS A 16 5.75 5.17 -5.46
C HIS A 16 6.07 5.85 -4.13
N ALA A 17 5.60 7.08 -3.92
CA ALA A 17 5.86 7.82 -2.67
C ALA A 17 5.31 7.09 -1.43
N ARG A 18 4.12 6.48 -1.54
CA ARG A 18 3.54 5.68 -0.45
C ARG A 18 4.39 4.44 -0.16
N LEU A 19 4.81 3.71 -1.20
CA LEU A 19 5.64 2.51 -1.05
C LEU A 19 7.03 2.83 -0.48
N SER A 20 7.69 3.88 -0.96
CA SER A 20 8.98 4.32 -0.41
C SER A 20 8.88 4.76 1.06
N GLY A 21 7.75 5.36 1.46
CA GLY A 21 7.48 5.68 2.87
C GLY A 21 7.37 4.44 3.77
N LEU A 22 6.97 3.29 3.22
CA LEU A 22 6.93 2.03 3.97
C LEU A 22 8.34 1.47 4.23
N LEU A 23 9.34 1.82 3.41
CA LEU A 23 10.73 1.39 3.63
C LEU A 23 11.32 1.97 4.94
N ALA A 24 10.93 3.18 5.30
CA ALA A 24 11.28 3.77 6.61
C ALA A 24 10.69 2.98 7.80
N HIS A 25 9.74 2.08 7.53
CA HIS A 25 9.09 1.22 8.49
C HIS A 25 9.42 -0.27 8.24
N GLU A 26 10.57 -0.58 7.62
CA GLU A 26 10.99 -1.96 7.28
C GLU A 26 10.97 -2.94 8.46
N HIS A 27 11.18 -2.45 9.68
CA HIS A 27 11.09 -3.26 10.91
C HIS A 27 9.70 -3.28 11.55
N ALA A 28 8.77 -2.43 11.11
CA ALA A 28 7.38 -2.49 11.55
C ALA A 28 6.74 -3.75 10.96
N SER A 29 6.54 -4.75 11.80
CA SER A 29 6.03 -6.05 11.39
C SER A 29 4.74 -5.90 10.56
N LEU A 30 4.78 -6.35 9.31
CA LEU A 30 3.62 -6.36 8.42
C LEU A 30 2.44 -7.14 9.04
N VAL A 31 2.76 -8.13 9.88
CA VAL A 31 1.78 -8.91 10.67
C VAL A 31 1.08 -8.04 11.72
N LEU A 32 1.78 -7.10 12.35
CA LEU A 32 1.16 -6.17 13.29
C LEU A 32 0.24 -5.19 12.56
N ALA A 33 0.70 -4.63 11.43
CA ALA A 33 -0.14 -3.78 10.59
C ALA A 33 -1.40 -4.54 10.11
N GLN A 34 -1.26 -5.79 9.68
CA GLN A 34 -2.36 -6.67 9.28
C GLN A 34 -3.38 -6.83 10.42
N ARG A 35 -2.93 -7.15 11.63
CA ARG A 35 -3.81 -7.33 12.80
C ARG A 35 -4.55 -6.05 13.21
N CYS A 36 -3.93 -4.89 13.02
CA CYS A 36 -4.51 -3.60 13.39
C CYS A 36 -5.34 -2.94 12.27
N SER A 37 -5.40 -3.54 11.08
CA SER A 37 -5.97 -2.87 9.89
C SER A 37 -7.48 -2.86 9.76
N GLY A 38 -8.18 -3.71 10.50
CA GLY A 38 -9.63 -3.93 10.30
C GLY A 38 -9.99 -4.60 8.97
N VAL A 39 -9.02 -5.02 8.14
CA VAL A 39 -9.27 -5.84 6.96
C VAL A 39 -9.64 -7.25 7.39
N GLN A 40 -10.72 -7.79 6.82
CA GLN A 40 -11.12 -9.17 7.08
C GLN A 40 -10.04 -10.15 6.64
N ALA A 41 -9.61 -11.00 7.58
CA ALA A 41 -8.77 -12.14 7.24
C ALA A 41 -9.52 -13.07 6.26
N PRO A 42 -8.82 -13.70 5.30
CA PRO A 42 -7.36 -13.80 5.15
C PRO A 42 -6.74 -12.78 4.19
N THR A 43 -7.45 -11.71 3.80
CA THR A 43 -6.99 -10.79 2.76
C THR A 43 -5.71 -10.05 3.17
N PRO A 44 -4.58 -10.21 2.46
CA PRO A 44 -3.35 -9.50 2.80
C PRO A 44 -3.49 -8.01 2.51
N LEU A 45 -2.91 -7.16 3.36
CA LEU A 45 -2.89 -5.70 3.15
C LEU A 45 -2.11 -5.28 1.90
N PHE A 46 -1.09 -6.05 1.56
CA PHE A 46 -0.23 -5.80 0.40
C PHE A 46 -0.05 -7.11 -0.35
N SER A 47 -0.35 -7.11 -1.65
CA SER A 47 -0.02 -8.19 -2.57
C SER A 47 1.15 -7.76 -3.46
N ALA A 48 2.15 -8.62 -3.63
CA ALA A 48 3.08 -8.46 -4.74
C ALA A 48 2.33 -8.78 -6.04
N LEU A 49 2.45 -7.90 -7.03
CA LEU A 49 2.07 -8.19 -8.42
C LEU A 49 3.23 -8.86 -9.14
#